data_AF-A0A2G2NYI3-F1
#
_entry.id   AF-A0A2G2NYI3-F1
#
_cell.length_a   1.000
_cell.length_b   1.000
_cell.length_c   1.000
_cell.angle_alpha   90.00
_cell.angle_beta   90.00
_cell.angle_gamma   90.00
#
_symmetry.space_group_name_H-M   'P 1'
#
loop_
_entity.id
_entity.type
_entity.pdbx_description
1 polymer ?
#
loop_
_entity_poly.entity_id
_entity_poly.type
_entity_poly.pdbx_seq_one_letter_code
_entity_poly.pdbx_strand_id
1 'polypeptide(L)'
;MTLAEFDQKIIQLKIVQTNAEAMQLAELTNVIETLETLRVELVTRPLNNIEHILTEGDIATFDAIATAFENGTVEINQANALIDNVIEVGKKLLGL
;
A
#
# COMPACT_ATOMS: atom_id res chain seq x y z
N MET A 1 7.58 -21.13 14.50
CA MET A 1 6.17 -21.42 14.77
C MET A 1 5.34 -20.68 13.73
N THR A 2 4.42 -21.36 13.05
CA THR A 2 3.52 -20.78 12.05
C THR A 2 2.34 -20.06 12.71
N LEU A 3 1.58 -19.27 11.95
CA LEU A 3 0.39 -18.60 12.47
C LEU A 3 -0.64 -19.60 13.03
N ALA A 4 -0.85 -20.71 12.33
CA ALA A 4 -1.75 -21.77 12.76
C ALA A 4 -1.27 -22.44 14.06
N GLU A 5 0.03 -22.62 14.24
CA GLU A 5 0.60 -23.16 15.48
C GLU A 5 0.46 -22.18 16.65
N PHE A 6 0.62 -20.87 16.43
CA PHE A 6 0.31 -19.84 17.43
C PHE A 6 -1.17 -19.90 17.84
N ASP A 7 -2.08 -19.89 16.86
CA ASP A 7 -3.52 -19.89 17.10
C ASP A 7 -3.95 -21.13 17.90
N GLN A 8 -3.50 -22.31 17.49
CA GLN A 8 -3.79 -23.56 18.21
C GLN A 8 -3.27 -23.53 19.65
N LYS A 9 -2.04 -23.07 19.85
CA LYS A 9 -1.42 -23.06 21.19
C LYS A 9 -2.08 -22.03 22.12
N ILE A 10 -2.43 -20.84 21.61
CA ILE A 10 -3.18 -19.82 22.37
C ILE A 10 -4.56 -20.35 22.75
N ILE A 11 -5.28 -21.00 21.82
CA ILE A 11 -6.59 -21.61 22.10
C ILE A 11 -6.47 -22.66 23.20
N GLN A 12 -5.50 -23.57 23.10
CA GLN A 12 -5.27 -24.61 24.12
C GLN A 12 -4.98 -23.99 25.49
N LEU A 13 -4.13 -22.96 25.55
CA LEU A 13 -3.81 -22.28 26.81
C LEU A 13 -5.01 -21.53 27.38
N LYS A 14 -5.83 -20.87 26.55
CA LYS A 14 -7.08 -20.21 26.99
C LYS A 14 -8.07 -21.21 27.59
N ILE A 15 -8.15 -22.43 27.06
CA ILE A 15 -8.97 -23.50 27.65
C ILE A 15 -8.45 -23.92 29.02
N VAL A 16 -7.13 -24.05 29.18
CA VAL A 16 -6.54 -24.37 30.49
C VAL A 16 -6.73 -23.21 31.48
N GLN A 17 -6.71 -21.97 30.99
CA GLN A 17 -6.89 -20.75 31.79
C GLN A 17 -8.21 -20.70 32.54
N THR A 18 -9.29 -21.23 31.95
CA THR A 18 -10.63 -21.17 32.56
C THR A 18 -10.72 -21.92 33.88
N ASN A 19 -9.78 -22.83 34.15
CA ASN A 19 -9.74 -23.66 35.34
C ASN A 19 -8.52 -23.36 36.24
N ALA A 20 -7.74 -22.32 35.92
CA ALA A 20 -6.54 -21.96 36.66
C ALA A 20 -6.86 -21.04 37.86
N GLU A 21 -6.13 -21.21 38.96
CA GLU A 21 -6.32 -20.40 40.18
C GLU A 21 -5.11 -19.51 40.46
N ALA A 22 -5.39 -18.29 40.95
CA ALA A 22 -4.42 -17.34 41.52
C ALA A 22 -3.09 -17.21 40.73
N MET A 23 -1.97 -17.70 41.28
CA MET A 23 -0.65 -17.57 40.66
C MET A 23 -0.56 -18.28 39.30
N GLN A 24 -1.20 -19.45 39.16
CA GLN A 24 -1.21 -20.19 37.89
C GLN A 24 -2.00 -19.42 36.83
N LEU A 25 -3.07 -18.74 37.21
CA LEU A 25 -3.83 -17.88 36.29
C LEU A 25 -2.97 -16.71 35.78
N ALA A 26 -2.24 -16.04 36.68
CA ALA A 26 -1.36 -14.92 36.32
C ALA A 26 -0.22 -15.36 35.39
N GLU A 27 0.44 -16.48 35.71
CA GLU A 27 1.50 -17.06 34.88
C GLU A 27 0.98 -17.43 33.49
N LEU A 28 -0.18 -18.10 33.42
CA LEU A 28 -0.77 -18.52 32.16
C LEU A 28 -1.21 -17.32 31.31
N THR A 29 -1.73 -16.27 31.95
CA THR A 29 -2.12 -15.03 31.27
C THR A 29 -0.90 -14.39 30.60
N ASN A 30 0.22 -14.28 31.32
CA ASN A 30 1.46 -13.71 30.78
C ASN A 30 2.01 -14.54 29.60
N VAL A 31 1.93 -15.88 29.68
CA VAL A 31 2.31 -16.75 28.56
C VAL A 31 1.43 -16.52 27.33
N ILE A 32 0.10 -16.38 27.52
CA ILE A 32 -0.83 -16.09 26.43
C ILE A 32 -0.52 -14.74 25.78
N GLU A 33 -0.34 -13.68 26.58
CA GLU A 33 -0.01 -12.33 26.09
C GLU A 33 1.31 -12.29 25.32
N THR A 34 2.32 -13.03 25.81
CA THR A 34 3.61 -13.18 25.12
C THR A 34 3.43 -13.86 23.77
N LEU A 35 2.63 -14.93 23.70
CA LEU A 35 2.35 -15.62 22.45
C LEU A 35 1.55 -14.76 21.48
N GLU A 36 0.58 -13.98 21.95
CA GLU A 36 -0.19 -13.04 21.15
C GLU A 36 0.71 -11.92 20.58
N THR A 37 1.66 -11.42 21.38
CA THR A 37 2.65 -10.43 20.94
C THR A 37 3.54 -10.99 19.83
N LEU A 38 4.14 -12.16 20.05
CA LEU A 38 5.00 -12.82 19.05
C LEU A 38 4.25 -13.18 17.77
N ARG A 39 2.96 -13.53 17.89
CA ARG A 39 2.08 -13.78 16.75
C ARG A 39 1.88 -12.51 15.93
N VAL A 40 1.62 -11.37 16.57
CA VAL A 40 1.49 -10.07 15.90
C VAL A 40 2.80 -9.71 15.21
N GLU A 41 3.94 -9.82 15.89
CA GLU A 41 5.27 -9.56 15.30
C GLU A 41 5.55 -10.42 14.07
N LEU A 42 5.12 -11.68 14.05
CA LEU A 42 5.27 -12.56 12.89
C LEU A 42 4.48 -12.04 11.68
N VAL A 43 3.26 -11.54 11.90
CA VAL A 43 2.38 -11.01 10.84
C VAL A 43 2.82 -9.62 10.40
N THR A 44 3.37 -8.80 11.30
CA THR A 44 3.82 -7.45 11.00
C THR A 44 5.26 -7.37 10.54
N ARG A 45 6.09 -8.40 10.74
CA ARG A 45 7.49 -8.43 10.25
C ARG A 45 7.61 -8.15 8.75
N PRO A 46 6.77 -8.71 7.86
CA PRO A 46 6.76 -8.31 6.46
C PRO A 46 6.41 -6.83 6.25
N LEU A 47 5.52 -6.26 7.06
CA LEU A 47 5.12 -4.85 7.00
C LEU A 47 6.23 -3.91 7.52
N ASN A 48 7.02 -4.32 8.51
CA ASN A 48 8.18 -3.56 8.95
C ASN A 48 9.31 -3.58 7.89
N ASN A 49 9.35 -4.61 7.04
CA ASN A 49 10.24 -4.66 5.88
C ASN A 49 9.68 -3.89 4.66
N ILE A 50 8.46 -3.33 4.75
CA ILE A 50 7.84 -2.49 3.73
C ILE A 50 8.32 -1.02 3.82
N GLU A 51 9.14 -0.64 4.80
CA GLU A 51 9.85 0.66 4.81
C GLU A 51 10.81 0.88 3.61
N HIS A 52 10.85 -0.02 2.63
CA HIS A 52 11.60 0.09 1.38
C HIS A 52 10.74 -0.16 0.12
N ILE A 53 9.65 0.59 -0.09
CA ILE A 53 8.81 0.39 -1.30
C ILE A 53 9.10 1.34 -2.47
N LEU A 54 9.86 2.43 -2.32
CA LEU A 54 10.32 3.21 -3.46
C LEU A 54 11.76 3.67 -3.25
N THR A 55 12.63 3.34 -4.19
CA THR A 55 13.98 3.91 -4.26
C THR A 55 13.92 5.32 -4.83
N GLU A 56 14.97 6.12 -4.62
CA GLU A 56 15.12 7.42 -5.29
C GLU A 56 15.03 7.28 -6.82
N GLY A 57 15.48 6.14 -7.38
CA GLY A 57 15.35 5.83 -8.80
C GLY A 57 13.91 5.60 -9.25
N ASP A 58 13.07 4.98 -8.41
CA ASP A 58 11.66 4.79 -8.71
C ASP A 58 10.92 6.14 -8.71
N ILE A 59 11.22 7.00 -7.74
CA ILE A 59 10.68 8.37 -7.66
C ILE A 59 11.09 9.19 -8.89
N ALA A 60 12.37 9.18 -9.25
CA ALA A 60 12.87 9.86 -10.43
C ALA A 60 12.22 9.34 -11.74
N THR A 61 11.90 8.05 -11.78
CA THR A 61 11.18 7.45 -12.92
C THR A 61 9.74 7.97 -13.00
N PHE A 62 9.04 8.09 -11.87
CA PHE A 62 7.70 8.69 -11.85
C PHE A 62 7.71 10.16 -12.29
N ASP A 63 8.70 10.94 -11.84
CA ASP A 63 8.85 12.35 -12.25
C ASP A 63 9.11 12.48 -13.75
N ALA A 64 9.97 11.61 -14.31
CA ALA A 64 10.24 11.59 -15.74
C ALA A 64 8.98 11.24 -16.57
N ILE A 65 8.17 10.28 -16.09
CA ILE A 65 6.90 9.92 -16.72
C ILE A 65 5.92 11.10 -16.67
N ALA A 66 5.77 11.74 -15.51
CA ALA A 66 4.89 12.90 -15.36
C ALA A 66 5.27 14.04 -16.31
N THR A 67 6.57 14.35 -16.39
CA THR A 67 7.11 15.36 -17.31
C THR A 67 6.81 15.02 -18.77
N ALA A 68 6.95 13.75 -19.17
CA ALA A 68 6.65 13.31 -20.53
C ALA A 68 5.16 13.49 -20.88
N PHE A 69 4.25 13.18 -19.94
CA PHE A 69 2.81 13.41 -20.13
C PHE A 69 2.44 14.89 -20.24
N GLU A 70 3.06 15.74 -19.43
CA GLU A 70 2.86 17.20 -19.49
C GLU A 70 3.29 17.74 -20.86
N ASN A 71 4.50 17.38 -21.32
CA ASN A 71 5.01 17.79 -22.63
C ASN A 71 4.11 17.31 -23.78
N GLY A 72 3.66 16.04 -23.75
CA GLY A 72 2.74 15.52 -24.76
C GLY A 72 1.39 16.26 -24.78
N THR A 73 0.90 16.69 -23.61
CA THR A 73 -0.32 17.50 -23.51
C THR A 73 -0.15 18.88 -24.16
N VAL A 74 1.02 19.51 -23.98
CA VAL A 74 1.35 20.79 -24.63
C VAL A 74 1.37 20.65 -26.15
N GLU A 75 2.01 19.60 -26.69
CA GLU A 75 2.07 19.35 -28.14
C GLU A 75 0.68 19.15 -28.75
N ILE A 76 -0.19 18.38 -28.09
CA ILE A 76 -1.58 18.17 -28.53
C ILE A 76 -2.35 19.49 -28.55
N ASN A 77 -2.21 20.32 -27.52
CA ASN A 77 -2.88 21.61 -27.45
C ASN A 77 -2.43 22.55 -28.58
N GLN A 78 -1.14 22.56 -28.91
CA GLN A 78 -0.61 23.32 -30.03
C GLN A 78 -1.15 22.83 -31.39
N ALA A 79 -1.20 21.51 -31.59
CA ALA A 79 -1.78 20.93 -32.80
C ALA A 79 -3.26 21.29 -32.96
N ASN A 80 -4.05 21.22 -31.88
CA ASN A 80 -5.46 21.62 -31.89
C ASN A 80 -5.62 23.10 -32.25
N ALA A 81 -4.80 23.99 -31.68
CA ALA A 81 -4.84 25.42 -32.02
C ALA A 81 -4.55 25.68 -33.51
N LEU A 82 -3.61 24.92 -34.11
CA LEU A 82 -3.36 25.01 -35.55
C LEU A 82 -4.55 24.51 -36.38
N ILE A 83 -5.17 23.41 -35.99
CA ILE A 83 -6.38 22.88 -36.64
C ILE A 83 -7.52 23.90 -36.57
N ASP A 84 -7.76 24.47 -35.40
CA ASP A 84 -8.81 25.48 -35.20
C ASP A 84 -8.57 26.72 -36.08
N ASN A 85 -7.32 27.19 -36.16
CA ASN A 85 -6.95 28.28 -37.06
C ASN A 85 -7.21 27.93 -38.53
N VAL A 86 -6.86 26.72 -38.96
CA VAL A 86 -7.14 26.24 -40.33
C VAL A 86 -8.64 26.18 -40.60
N ILE A 87 -9.43 25.70 -39.64
CA ILE A 87 -10.90 25.67 -39.72
C ILE A 87 -11.45 27.10 -39.86
N GLU A 88 -10.96 28.05 -39.06
CA GLU A 88 -11.40 29.46 -39.12
C GLU A 88 -11.09 30.08 -40.47
N VAL A 89 -9.88 29.87 -41.01
CA VAL A 89 -9.51 30.32 -42.36
C VAL A 89 -10.41 29.67 -43.42
N GLY A 90 -10.68 28.36 -43.31
CA GLY A 90 -11.59 27.64 -44.20
C GLY A 90 -13.00 28.21 -44.20
N LYS A 91 -13.56 28.53 -43.01
CA LYS A 91 -14.87 29.19 -42.88
C LYS A 91 -14.90 30.54 -43.59
N LYS A 92 -13.89 31.38 -43.36
CA LYS A 92 -13.75 32.68 -44.03
C LYS A 92 -13.70 32.56 -45.56
N LEU A 93 -12.96 31.59 -46.08
CA LEU A 93 -12.84 31.35 -47.53
C LEU A 93 -14.15 30.86 -48.16
N LEU A 94 -14.95 30.11 -47.40
CA LEU A 94 -16.25 29.59 -47.85
C LEU A 94 -17.41 30.58 -47.61
N GLY A 95 -17.17 31.69 -46.92
CA GLY A 95 -18.22 32.64 -46.53
C GLY A 95 -19.22 32.06 -45.52
N LEU A 96 -18.77 31.10 -44.70
CA LEU A 96 -19.54 30.43 -43.64
C LEU A 96 -19.30 31.06 -42.26
#